data_AF-A0A970DLZ6-F1
#
_entry.id   AF-A0A970DLZ6-F1
#
_cell.length_a   1.000
_cell.length_b   1.000
_cell.length_c   1.000
_cell.angle_alpha   90.00
_cell.angle_beta   90.00
_cell.angle_gamma   90.00
#
_symmetry.space_group_name_H-M   'P 1'
#
loop_
_entity.id
_entity.type
_entity.pdbx_description
1 polymer ?
#
loop_
_entity_poly.entity_id
_entity_poly.type
_entity_poly.pdbx_seq_one_letter_code
_entity_poly.pdbx_strand_id
1 'polypeptide(L)'
;MYTIDQEYINEIIINKSRFICHLAPVKTIDEANDYLQKIRKKFYDATHNCYAYIIGPNGEISKNSDDGEPSQTAGLPIYNVLQKNNLTYVIAVVTRYFGGIKLGAGGLIRAYGSSVSQTLSKVTLKKLFKVKQVNITFDYQFHNDIMKLISKYQMFNQTFSEWVSLSIEVPIEEIDNLIEKLINITKDKISIEVLPNEYYTF
;
A
#
# COMPACT_ATOMS: atom_id res chain seq x y z
N MET A 1 -4.73 5.52 4.36
CA MET A 1 -3.82 4.36 4.50
C MET A 1 -2.71 4.47 3.47
N TYR A 2 -1.65 3.68 3.64
CA TYR A 2 -0.52 3.66 2.74
C TYR A 2 -0.20 2.23 2.30
N THR A 3 0.50 2.09 1.18
CA THR A 3 1.19 0.86 0.78
C THR A 3 2.64 1.20 0.44
N ILE A 4 3.39 0.21 -0.04
CA ILE A 4 4.76 0.37 -0.50
C ILE A 4 4.83 0.15 -2.02
N ASP A 5 5.81 0.77 -2.67
CA ASP A 5 5.97 0.71 -4.13
C ASP A 5 6.66 -0.55 -4.64
N GLN A 6 7.51 -1.17 -3.82
CA GLN A 6 8.33 -2.34 -4.16
C GLN A 6 8.77 -3.13 -2.93
N GLU A 7 9.52 -4.22 -3.13
CA GLU A 7 10.14 -4.99 -2.05
C GLU A 7 11.28 -4.20 -1.38
N TYR A 8 11.29 -4.20 -0.05
CA TYR A 8 12.35 -3.65 0.78
C TYR A 8 12.93 -4.73 1.69
N ILE A 9 14.25 -4.76 1.79
CA ILE A 9 14.98 -5.73 2.59
C ILE A 9 15.91 -4.98 3.53
N ASN A 10 15.90 -5.37 4.80
CA ASN A 10 16.86 -4.88 5.77
C ASN A 10 17.29 -5.98 6.73
N GLU A 11 18.55 -5.96 7.12
CA GLU A 11 19.11 -6.89 8.10
C GLU A 11 19.55 -6.13 9.35
N ILE A 12 19.28 -6.71 10.52
CA ILE A 12 19.81 -6.26 11.80
C ILE A 12 20.40 -7.44 12.58
N ILE A 13 21.42 -7.15 13.39
CA ILE A 13 22.05 -8.13 14.28
C ILE A 13 21.82 -7.70 15.72
N ILE A 14 21.25 -8.58 16.54
CA ILE A 14 20.98 -8.34 17.97
C ILE A 14 21.49 -9.55 18.75
N ASN A 15 22.45 -9.33 19.66
CA ASN A 15 23.06 -10.38 20.47
C ASN A 15 23.44 -11.62 19.63
N LYS A 16 24.18 -11.38 18.54
CA LYS A 16 24.61 -12.37 17.54
C LYS A 16 23.49 -13.04 16.73
N SER A 17 22.21 -12.84 17.08
CA SER A 17 21.09 -13.32 16.27
C SER A 17 20.90 -12.37 15.09
N ARG A 18 20.71 -12.93 13.90
CA ARG A 18 20.50 -12.18 12.66
C ARG A 18 19.02 -12.16 12.32
N PHE A 19 18.48 -10.99 12.02
CA PHE A 19 17.08 -10.79 11.63
C PHE A 19 17.04 -10.09 10.28
N ILE A 20 16.45 -10.74 9.29
CA ILE A 20 16.34 -10.24 7.92
C ILE A 20 14.86 -9.97 7.67
N CYS A 21 14.49 -8.70 7.60
CA CYS A 21 13.14 -8.27 7.29
C CYS A 21 12.97 -8.11 5.78
N HIS A 22 12.00 -8.82 5.25
CA HIS A 22 11.48 -8.74 3.90
C HIS A 22 10.10 -8.10 3.94
N LEU A 23 9.95 -6.91 3.39
CA LEU A 23 8.70 -6.16 3.34
C LEU A 23 8.30 -6.00 1.86
N ALA A 24 7.14 -6.51 1.46
CA ALA A 24 6.73 -6.52 0.06
C ALA A 24 5.25 -6.14 -0.12
N PRO A 25 4.89 -5.48 -1.24
CA PRO A 25 3.50 -5.21 -1.58
C PRO A 25 2.80 -6.50 -2.01
N VAL A 26 1.60 -6.74 -1.50
CA VAL A 26 0.74 -7.89 -1.86
C VAL A 26 -0.72 -7.47 -1.87
N LYS A 27 -1.47 -7.86 -2.89
CA LYS A 27 -2.87 -7.47 -3.08
C LYS A 27 -3.86 -8.52 -2.60
N THR A 28 -3.45 -9.77 -2.54
CA THR A 28 -4.32 -10.91 -2.23
C THR A 28 -3.66 -11.86 -1.23
N ILE A 29 -4.49 -12.71 -0.62
CA ILE A 29 -4.01 -13.77 0.29
C ILE A 29 -3.07 -14.73 -0.45
N ASP A 30 -3.36 -15.03 -1.71
CA ASP A 30 -2.54 -15.91 -2.55
C ASP A 30 -1.17 -15.29 -2.82
N GLU A 31 -1.10 -14.01 -3.20
CA GLU A 31 0.17 -13.29 -3.35
C GLU A 31 1.00 -13.27 -2.06
N ALA A 32 0.33 -13.08 -0.91
CA ALA A 32 0.98 -13.12 0.41
C ALA A 32 1.54 -14.52 0.73
N ASN A 33 0.78 -15.58 0.44
CA ASN A 33 1.22 -16.95 0.65
C ASN A 33 2.37 -17.33 -0.29
N ASP A 34 2.29 -16.96 -1.56
CA ASP A 34 3.34 -17.22 -2.55
C ASP A 34 4.64 -16.51 -2.17
N TYR A 35 4.55 -15.25 -1.72
CA TYR A 35 5.70 -14.50 -1.23
C TYR A 35 6.30 -15.15 0.02
N LEU A 36 5.48 -15.56 0.99
CA LEU A 36 5.95 -16.26 2.18
C LEU A 36 6.68 -17.57 1.81
N GLN A 37 6.14 -18.36 0.88
CA GLN A 37 6.78 -19.59 0.42
C GLN A 37 8.10 -19.33 -0.30
N LYS A 38 8.18 -18.27 -1.11
CA LYS A 38 9.44 -17.81 -1.72
C LYS A 38 10.50 -17.52 -0.66
N ILE A 39 10.14 -16.81 0.42
CA ILE A 39 11.08 -16.49 1.52
C ILE A 39 11.49 -17.76 2.29
N ARG A 40 10.53 -18.63 2.64
CA ARG A 40 10.82 -19.91 3.32
C ARG A 40 11.73 -20.82 2.50
N LYS A 41 11.53 -20.88 1.18
CA LYS A 41 12.41 -21.64 0.28
C LYS A 41 13.81 -21.03 0.19
N LYS A 42 13.91 -19.70 0.14
CA LYS A 42 15.17 -18.97 0.10
C LYS A 42 15.99 -19.14 1.39
N PHE A 43 15.33 -19.18 2.54
CA PHE A 43 15.94 -19.33 3.87
C PHE A 43 15.40 -20.59 4.56
N TYR A 44 15.57 -21.73 3.90
CA TYR A 44 15.08 -23.03 4.37
C TYR A 44 15.76 -23.50 5.65
N ASP A 45 16.96 -22.99 5.93
CA ASP A 45 17.81 -23.28 7.08
C ASP A 45 17.65 -22.25 8.22
N ALA A 46 16.75 -21.27 8.06
CA ALA A 46 16.45 -20.31 9.11
C ALA A 46 15.81 -20.97 10.33
N THR A 47 16.01 -20.36 11.50
CA THR A 47 15.38 -20.83 12.75
C THR A 47 13.87 -20.58 12.71
N HIS A 48 13.46 -19.37 12.28
CA HIS A 48 12.07 -18.95 12.16
C HIS A 48 11.90 -17.97 10.99
N ASN A 49 10.75 -18.02 10.34
CA ASN A 49 10.25 -17.07 9.34
C ASN A 49 8.90 -16.51 9.81
N CYS A 50 8.95 -15.69 10.86
CA CYS A 50 7.77 -15.05 11.42
C CYS A 50 7.24 -13.99 10.45
N TYR A 51 5.93 -13.80 10.40
CA TYR A 51 5.35 -12.87 9.42
C TYR A 51 4.07 -12.21 9.91
N ALA A 52 3.71 -11.12 9.24
CA ALA A 52 2.36 -10.58 9.25
C ALA A 52 2.02 -9.94 7.91
N TYR A 53 0.75 -9.93 7.55
CA TYR A 53 0.24 -9.18 6.40
C TYR A 53 -1.03 -8.41 6.77
N ILE A 54 -1.27 -7.32 6.04
CA ILE A 54 -2.50 -6.52 6.06
C ILE A 54 -2.90 -6.30 4.61
N ILE A 55 -4.12 -6.69 4.25
CA ILE A 55 -4.66 -6.70 2.90
C ILE A 55 -6.07 -6.10 2.93
N GLY A 56 -6.42 -5.43 1.82
CA GLY A 56 -7.71 -4.80 1.65
C GLY A 56 -7.64 -3.30 1.91
N PRO A 57 -8.51 -2.49 1.29
CA PRO A 57 -8.38 -1.05 1.33
C PRO A 57 -8.61 -0.46 2.73
N ASN A 58 -9.20 -1.21 3.65
CA ASN A 58 -9.37 -0.83 5.04
C ASN A 58 -8.57 -1.75 5.99
N GLY A 59 -7.74 -2.66 5.45
CA GLY A 59 -6.96 -3.63 6.20
C GLY A 59 -7.82 -4.74 6.84
N GLU A 60 -8.97 -5.03 6.24
CA GLU A 60 -9.96 -5.97 6.77
C GLU A 60 -9.47 -7.43 6.79
N ILE A 61 -8.47 -7.76 5.97
CA ILE A 61 -7.81 -9.07 5.97
C ILE A 61 -6.43 -8.91 6.59
N SER A 62 -6.21 -9.51 7.75
CA SER A 62 -4.89 -9.52 8.37
C SER A 62 -4.58 -10.87 9.02
N LYS A 63 -3.28 -11.17 9.11
CA LYS A 63 -2.77 -12.36 9.78
C LYS A 63 -1.39 -12.09 10.33
N ASN A 64 -1.05 -12.74 11.42
CA ASN A 64 0.31 -12.80 11.92
C ASN A 64 0.66 -14.21 12.39
N SER A 65 1.95 -14.54 12.44
CA SER A 65 2.45 -15.85 12.88
C SER A 65 3.82 -15.72 13.52
N ASP A 66 4.00 -16.39 14.64
CA ASP A 66 5.27 -16.50 15.36
C ASP A 66 6.20 -17.59 14.79
N ASP A 67 5.73 -18.43 13.86
CA ASP A 67 6.54 -19.48 13.18
C ASP A 67 7.42 -20.33 14.12
N GLY A 68 6.91 -20.66 15.32
CA GLY A 68 7.62 -21.45 16.32
C GLY A 68 8.37 -20.64 17.39
N GLU A 69 8.45 -19.31 17.25
CA GLU A 69 8.81 -18.43 18.37
C GLU A 69 7.76 -18.52 19.50
N PRO A 70 8.11 -18.11 20.74
CA PRO A 70 7.13 -18.00 21.81
C PRO A 70 5.94 -17.12 21.40
N SER A 71 4.75 -17.51 21.84
CA SER A 71 3.49 -16.87 21.47
C SER A 71 3.52 -15.35 21.62
N GLN A 72 3.10 -14.65 20.56
CA GLN A 72 3.01 -13.20 20.44
C GLN A 72 4.33 -12.44 20.58
N THR A 73 5.47 -13.11 20.47
CA THR A 73 6.79 -12.46 20.58
C THR A 73 7.38 -12.05 19.23
N ALA A 74 6.78 -12.45 18.11
CA ALA A 74 7.28 -12.14 16.77
C ALA A 74 6.18 -11.63 15.82
N GLY A 75 5.18 -12.44 15.52
CA GLY A 75 4.11 -12.11 14.57
C GLY A 75 3.33 -10.87 14.97
N LEU A 76 2.87 -10.81 16.23
CA LEU A 76 2.12 -9.66 16.74
C LEU A 76 2.96 -8.35 16.72
N PRO A 77 4.23 -8.33 17.16
CA PRO A 77 5.11 -7.17 16.99
C PRO A 77 5.27 -6.71 15.53
N ILE A 78 5.43 -7.63 14.57
CA ILE A 78 5.50 -7.30 13.14
C ILE A 78 4.19 -6.62 12.71
N TYR A 79 3.04 -7.22 13.02
CA TYR A 79 1.72 -6.68 12.71
C TYR A 79 1.51 -5.28 13.29
N ASN A 80 1.82 -5.09 14.57
CA ASN A 80 1.63 -3.81 15.26
C ASN A 80 2.41 -2.67 14.60
N VAL A 81 3.60 -2.94 14.07
CA VAL A 81 4.38 -1.95 13.34
C VAL A 81 3.71 -1.58 12.02
N LEU A 82 3.23 -2.56 11.25
CA LEU A 82 2.50 -2.30 10.00
C LEU A 82 1.23 -1.48 10.27
N GLN A 83 0.44 -1.89 11.26
CA GLN A 83 -0.80 -1.24 11.64
C GLN A 83 -0.57 0.20 12.13
N LYS A 84 0.41 0.42 13.01
CA LYS A 84 0.74 1.76 13.54
C LYS A 84 1.16 2.73 12.44
N ASN A 85 1.75 2.24 11.35
CA ASN A 85 2.12 3.04 10.19
C ASN A 85 1.01 3.12 9.13
N ASN A 86 -0.22 2.68 9.46
CA ASN A 86 -1.39 2.67 8.58
C ASN A 86 -1.14 2.00 7.23
N LEU A 87 -0.32 0.94 7.23
CA LEU A 87 0.00 0.17 6.03
C LEU A 87 -1.06 -0.87 5.72
N THR A 88 -1.32 -1.06 4.43
CA THR A 88 -2.11 -2.15 3.87
C THR A 88 -1.55 -2.59 2.52
N TYR A 89 -2.09 -3.67 1.98
CA TYR A 89 -1.58 -4.38 0.81
C TYR A 89 -0.10 -4.71 0.95
N VAL A 90 0.27 -5.25 2.11
CA VAL A 90 1.67 -5.49 2.48
C VAL A 90 1.83 -6.78 3.27
N ILE A 91 2.95 -7.45 3.05
CA ILE A 91 3.46 -8.55 3.90
C ILE A 91 4.85 -8.20 4.41
N ALA A 92 5.09 -8.49 5.68
CA ALA A 92 6.41 -8.48 6.29
C ALA A 92 6.76 -9.90 6.75
N VAL A 93 7.89 -10.44 6.28
CA VAL A 93 8.48 -11.69 6.75
C VAL A 93 9.82 -11.37 7.39
N VAL A 94 10.00 -11.73 8.65
CA VAL A 94 11.26 -11.56 9.36
C VAL A 94 11.90 -12.93 9.59
N THR A 95 12.94 -13.21 8.82
CA THR A 95 13.74 -14.42 8.91
C THR A 95 14.76 -14.26 10.03
N ARG A 96 14.78 -15.20 10.98
CA ARG A 96 15.72 -15.21 12.10
C ARG A 96 16.70 -16.38 12.02
N TYR A 97 17.98 -16.08 12.25
CA TYR A 97 19.01 -17.06 12.59
C TYR A 97 19.42 -16.87 14.05
N PHE A 98 19.30 -17.92 14.87
CA PHE A 98 19.68 -17.87 16.28
C PHE A 98 21.21 -17.74 16.45
N GLY A 99 21.63 -16.75 17.23
CA GLY A 99 23.05 -16.44 17.46
C GLY A 99 23.69 -17.08 18.69
N GLY A 100 23.02 -18.04 19.34
CA GLY A 100 23.51 -18.67 20.58
C GLY A 100 23.16 -17.93 21.87
N ILE A 101 22.62 -16.70 21.80
CA ILE A 101 22.23 -15.90 22.98
C ILE A 101 20.71 -15.73 23.00
N LYS A 102 20.06 -16.20 24.07
CA LYS A 102 18.61 -16.04 24.27
C LYS A 102 18.27 -14.58 24.53
N LEU A 103 17.26 -14.06 23.84
CA LEU A 103 16.78 -12.68 23.96
C LEU A 103 15.69 -12.50 25.05
N GLY A 104 15.04 -13.59 25.46
CA GLY A 104 13.81 -13.52 26.26
C GLY A 104 12.63 -12.92 25.49
N ALA A 105 11.42 -13.02 26.04
CA ALA A 105 10.20 -12.55 25.36
C ALA A 105 10.25 -11.06 24.99
N GLY A 106 10.62 -10.20 25.94
CA GLY A 106 10.74 -8.75 25.68
C GLY A 106 11.84 -8.39 24.68
N GLY A 107 12.92 -9.18 24.61
CA GLY A 107 13.97 -8.97 23.61
C GLY A 107 13.52 -9.37 22.20
N LEU A 108 12.76 -10.45 22.06
CA LEU A 108 12.16 -10.87 20.78
C LEU A 108 11.16 -9.85 20.27
N ILE A 109 10.24 -9.39 21.13
CA ILE A 109 9.24 -8.37 20.78
C ILE A 109 9.92 -7.13 20.19
N ARG A 110 10.99 -6.65 20.85
CA ARG A 110 11.77 -5.50 20.34
C ARG A 110 12.50 -5.84 19.05
N ALA A 111 13.14 -7.00 18.95
CA ALA A 111 13.90 -7.38 17.76
C ALA A 111 13.02 -7.46 16.51
N TYR A 112 11.88 -8.15 16.58
CA TYR A 112 10.96 -8.29 15.44
C TYR A 112 10.33 -6.94 15.06
N GLY A 113 9.85 -6.16 16.04
CA GLY A 113 9.32 -4.82 15.79
C GLY A 113 10.35 -3.85 15.21
N SER A 114 11.59 -3.86 15.73
CA SER A 114 12.68 -3.04 15.20
C SER A 114 13.10 -3.46 13.79
N SER A 115 13.07 -4.74 13.46
CA SER A 115 13.40 -5.23 12.11
C SER A 115 12.48 -4.61 11.06
N VAL A 116 11.17 -4.60 11.31
CA VAL A 116 10.19 -3.95 10.43
C VAL A 116 10.34 -2.43 10.46
N SER A 117 10.45 -1.83 11.65
CA SER A 117 10.51 -0.36 11.79
C SER A 117 11.75 0.24 11.09
N GLN A 118 12.90 -0.43 11.16
CA GLN A 118 14.12 -0.01 10.45
C GLN A 118 14.08 -0.30 8.96
N THR A 119 13.24 -1.25 8.51
CA THR A 119 12.99 -1.43 7.08
C THR A 119 12.14 -0.29 6.55
N LEU A 120 11.09 0.10 7.31
CA LEU A 120 10.19 1.19 6.96
C LEU A 120 10.87 2.55 6.81
N SER A 121 11.98 2.82 7.50
CA SER A 121 12.73 4.08 7.31
C SER A 121 13.36 4.23 5.92
N LYS A 122 13.39 3.15 5.11
CA LYS A 122 13.91 3.13 3.74
C LYS A 122 12.81 3.08 2.68
N VAL A 123 11.54 3.00 3.09
CA VAL A 123 10.40 2.75 2.22
C VAL A 123 9.90 4.02 1.57
N THR A 124 9.54 3.95 0.29
CA THR A 124 8.73 4.96 -0.38
C THR A 124 7.26 4.61 -0.20
N LEU A 125 6.57 5.38 0.64
CA LEU A 125 5.14 5.18 0.91
C LEU A 125 4.28 5.70 -0.25
N LYS A 126 3.34 4.88 -0.70
CA LYS A 126 2.27 5.27 -1.63
C LYS A 126 0.98 5.47 -0.86
N LYS A 127 0.36 6.63 -1.02
CA LYS A 127 -0.92 6.94 -0.35
C LYS A 127 -2.04 6.22 -1.09
N LEU A 128 -2.90 5.54 -0.34
CA LEU A 128 -4.10 4.95 -0.89
C LEU A 128 -5.21 6.00 -0.95
N PHE A 129 -5.79 6.21 -2.13
CA PHE A 129 -6.88 7.13 -2.38
C PHE A 129 -8.17 6.36 -2.65
N LYS A 130 -9.27 6.86 -2.08
CA LYS A 130 -10.62 6.44 -2.47
C LYS A 130 -11.07 7.36 -3.60
N VAL A 131 -11.32 6.79 -4.77
CA VAL A 131 -11.59 7.52 -6.01
C VAL A 131 -12.95 7.16 -6.58
N LYS A 132 -13.49 8.05 -7.41
CA LYS A 132 -14.59 7.77 -8.33
C LYS A 132 -14.18 8.13 -9.75
N GLN A 133 -14.81 7.49 -10.70
CA GLN A 133 -14.70 7.91 -12.10
C GLN A 133 -15.62 9.09 -12.36
N VAL A 134 -15.08 10.13 -13.00
CA VAL A 134 -15.81 11.30 -13.46
C VAL A 134 -15.70 11.38 -14.98
N ASN A 135 -16.85 11.38 -15.65
CA ASN A 135 -16.95 11.61 -17.08
C ASN A 135 -17.25 13.09 -17.33
N ILE A 136 -16.50 13.71 -18.23
CA ILE A 136 -16.71 15.11 -18.61
C ILE A 136 -16.81 15.23 -20.12
N THR A 137 -17.76 16.02 -20.61
CA THR A 137 -17.96 16.29 -22.04
C THR A 137 -18.09 17.79 -22.29
N PHE A 138 -17.30 18.33 -23.21
CA PHE A 138 -17.17 19.76 -23.45
C PHE A 138 -16.73 20.10 -24.88
N ASP A 139 -16.88 21.38 -25.23
CA ASP A 139 -16.47 21.94 -26.53
C ASP A 139 -14.95 22.13 -26.65
N TYR A 140 -14.40 21.89 -27.85
CA TYR A 140 -12.96 21.95 -28.13
C TYR A 140 -12.26 23.26 -27.68
N GLN A 141 -12.99 24.38 -27.63
CA GLN A 141 -12.41 25.66 -27.18
C GLN A 141 -11.87 25.61 -25.74
N PHE A 142 -12.38 24.72 -24.89
CA PHE A 142 -11.97 24.58 -23.48
C PHE A 142 -10.88 23.52 -23.26
N HIS A 143 -10.48 22.81 -24.33
CA HIS A 143 -9.61 21.64 -24.23
C HIS A 143 -8.31 21.91 -23.47
N ASN A 144 -7.58 22.96 -23.84
CA ASN A 144 -6.28 23.24 -23.23
C ASN A 144 -6.40 23.56 -21.73
N ASP A 145 -7.41 24.35 -21.35
CA ASP A 145 -7.62 24.75 -19.95
C ASP A 145 -8.06 23.57 -19.10
N ILE A 146 -8.95 22.72 -19.62
CA ILE A 146 -9.40 21.51 -18.93
C ILE A 146 -8.26 20.51 -18.79
N MET A 147 -7.49 20.25 -19.86
CA MET A 147 -6.34 19.33 -19.80
C MET A 147 -5.31 19.80 -18.77
N LYS A 148 -5.07 21.12 -18.67
CA LYS A 148 -4.20 21.69 -17.64
C LYS A 148 -4.76 21.44 -16.24
N LEU A 149 -6.05 21.70 -16.01
CA LEU A 149 -6.70 21.51 -14.72
C LEU A 149 -6.67 20.05 -14.25
N ILE A 150 -6.93 19.10 -15.16
CA ILE A 150 -7.03 17.68 -14.83
C ILE A 150 -5.71 16.91 -14.94
N SER A 151 -4.61 17.57 -15.30
CA SER A 151 -3.30 16.94 -15.57
C SER A 151 -2.75 16.07 -14.43
N LYS A 152 -3.21 16.29 -13.20
CA LYS A 152 -2.83 15.51 -12.01
C LYS A 152 -3.69 14.26 -11.77
N TYR A 153 -4.82 14.12 -12.47
CA TYR A 153 -5.72 12.99 -12.35
C TYR A 153 -5.38 11.94 -13.39
N GLN A 154 -5.59 10.67 -13.05
CA GLN A 154 -5.39 9.58 -13.99
C GLN A 154 -6.54 9.56 -15.01
N MET A 155 -6.21 9.50 -16.30
CA MET A 155 -7.18 9.47 -17.40
C MET A 155 -7.21 8.08 -18.02
N PHE A 156 -8.41 7.56 -18.29
CA PHE A 156 -8.64 6.21 -18.80
C PHE A 156 -9.18 6.19 -20.22
N ASN A 157 -9.91 7.24 -20.59
CA ASN A 157 -10.51 7.37 -21.90
C ASN A 157 -10.51 8.84 -22.33
N GLN A 158 -10.25 9.04 -23.62
CA GLN A 158 -10.38 10.30 -24.30
C GLN A 158 -10.95 10.04 -25.70
N THR A 159 -12.08 10.67 -26.01
CA THR A 159 -12.74 10.56 -27.31
C THR A 159 -12.95 11.95 -27.90
N PHE A 160 -12.66 12.07 -29.20
CA PHE A 160 -12.83 13.31 -29.97
C PHE A 160 -13.88 13.05 -31.06
N SER A 161 -15.01 13.74 -30.96
CA SER A 161 -16.13 13.63 -31.91
C SER A 161 -16.69 15.03 -32.19
N GLU A 162 -18.01 15.22 -32.16
CA GLU A 162 -18.62 16.55 -32.09
C GLU A 162 -18.16 17.31 -30.84
N TRP A 163 -17.97 16.58 -29.73
CA TRP A 163 -17.43 17.10 -28.47
C TRP A 163 -16.20 16.30 -28.03
N VAL A 164 -15.46 16.86 -27.07
CA VAL A 164 -14.39 16.17 -26.36
C VAL A 164 -15.01 15.49 -25.13
N SER A 165 -14.82 14.18 -25.00
CA SER A 165 -15.26 13.39 -23.84
C SER A 165 -14.06 12.75 -23.16
N LEU A 166 -13.93 12.95 -21.85
CA LEU A 166 -12.84 12.43 -21.03
C LEU A 166 -13.40 11.63 -19.84
N SER A 167 -12.70 10.56 -19.46
CA SER A 167 -12.97 9.79 -18.24
C SER A 167 -11.73 9.80 -17.34
N ILE A 168 -11.88 10.32 -16.13
CA ILE A 168 -10.78 10.49 -15.16
C ILE A 168 -11.12 9.89 -13.79
N GLU A 169 -10.10 9.47 -13.05
CA GLU A 169 -10.20 9.11 -11.63
C GLU A 169 -9.91 10.30 -10.75
N VAL A 170 -10.83 10.59 -9.84
CA VAL A 170 -10.74 11.74 -8.94
C VAL A 170 -10.88 11.24 -7.50
N PRO A 171 -9.96 11.61 -6.59
CA PRO A 171 -10.15 11.40 -5.16
C PRO A 171 -11.47 12.00 -4.71
N ILE A 172 -12.26 11.26 -3.93
CA ILE A 172 -13.61 11.67 -3.53
C ILE A 172 -13.61 13.05 -2.86
N GLU A 173 -12.59 13.34 -2.06
CA GLU A 173 -12.40 14.61 -1.35
C GLU A 173 -12.16 15.81 -2.28
N GLU A 174 -11.81 15.58 -3.55
CA GLU A 174 -11.52 16.63 -4.52
C GLU A 174 -12.63 16.85 -5.56
N ILE A 175 -13.64 15.98 -5.60
CA ILE A 175 -14.68 15.97 -6.66
C ILE A 175 -15.42 17.31 -6.70
N ASP A 176 -15.95 17.78 -5.57
CA ASP A 176 -16.78 19.00 -5.55
C ASP A 176 -15.99 20.24 -6.02
N ASN A 177 -14.75 20.38 -5.54
CA ASN A 177 -13.84 21.46 -5.95
C ASN A 177 -13.45 21.37 -7.44
N LEU A 178 -13.29 20.15 -7.97
CA LEU A 178 -13.04 19.96 -9.40
C LEU A 178 -14.25 20.39 -10.24
N ILE A 179 -15.46 19.97 -9.84
CA ILE A 179 -16.71 20.33 -10.50
C ILE A 179 -16.87 21.85 -10.56
N GLU A 180 -16.67 22.55 -9.44
CA GLU A 180 -16.76 24.01 -9.37
C GLU A 180 -15.80 24.68 -10.36
N LYS A 181 -14.55 24.22 -10.43
CA LYS A 181 -13.55 24.77 -11.36
C LYS A 181 -13.89 24.50 -12.82
N LEU A 182 -14.40 23.31 -13.13
CA LEU A 182 -14.82 22.97 -14.49
C LEU A 182 -15.99 23.83 -14.95
N ILE A 183 -16.99 24.04 -14.09
CA ILE A 183 -18.13 24.93 -14.37
C ILE A 183 -17.63 26.36 -14.61
N ASN A 184 -16.72 26.86 -13.77
CA ASN A 184 -16.17 28.22 -13.90
C ASN A 184 -15.38 28.43 -15.20
N ILE A 185 -14.51 27.48 -15.58
CA ILE A 185 -13.72 27.57 -16.82
C ILE A 185 -14.62 27.55 -18.06
N THR A 186 -15.64 26.69 -18.05
CA THR A 186 -16.53 26.48 -19.20
C THR A 186 -17.72 27.43 -19.23
N LYS A 187 -17.90 28.26 -18.19
CA LYS A 187 -19.10 29.07 -17.96
C LYS A 187 -20.37 28.19 -18.05
N ASP A 188 -20.32 27.06 -17.35
CA ASP A 188 -21.38 26.04 -17.30
C ASP A 188 -21.65 25.31 -18.62
N LYS A 189 -20.77 25.46 -19.63
CA LYS A 189 -20.84 24.74 -20.91
C LYS A 189 -20.10 23.40 -20.85
N ILE A 190 -20.44 22.58 -19.86
CA ILE A 190 -19.85 21.26 -19.66
C ILE A 190 -20.91 20.29 -19.14
N SER A 191 -20.87 19.05 -19.62
CA SER A 191 -21.60 17.93 -19.01
C SER A 191 -20.64 17.16 -18.09
N ILE A 192 -21.06 16.95 -16.84
CA ILE A 192 -20.27 16.24 -15.83
C ILE A 192 -21.13 15.12 -15.25
N GLU A 193 -20.61 13.91 -15.25
CA GLU A 193 -21.23 12.73 -14.65
C GLU A 193 -20.25 12.07 -13.68
N VAL A 194 -20.61 12.02 -12.39
CA VAL A 194 -19.85 11.27 -11.38
C VAL A 194 -20.45 9.88 -11.27
N LEU A 195 -19.68 8.85 -11.61
CA LEU A 195 -20.16 7.48 -11.52
C LEU A 195 -20.37 7.07 -10.05
N PRO A 196 -21.38 6.23 -9.76
CA PRO A 196 -21.74 5.90 -8.38
C PRO A 196 -20.67 5.06 -7.68
N ASN A 197 -19.95 4.22 -8.46
CA ASN A 197 -18.97 3.29 -7.95
C ASN A 197 -17.72 4.02 -7.45
N GLU A 198 -17.30 3.65 -6.25
CA GLU A 198 -16.05 4.06 -5.63
C GLU A 198 -15.12 2.86 -5.47
N TYR A 199 -13.83 3.10 -5.59
CA TYR A 199 -12.81 2.09 -5.38
C TYR A 199 -11.51 2.75 -4.91
N TYR A 200 -10.51 1.93 -4.63
CA TYR A 200 -9.25 2.39 -4.06
C TYR A 200 -8.10 2.23 -5.08
N THR A 201 -7.26 3.25 -5.18
CA THR A 201 -6.07 3.30 -6.05
C THR A 201 -4.87 3.95 -5.33
N PHE A 202 -3.67 3.85 -5.89
CA PHE A 202 -2.40 4.30 -5.27
C PHE A 202 -1.71 5.38 -6.08
#